data_AF-A0A1A9VV02-F1
#
_entry.id   AF-A0A1A9VV02-F1
#
_cell.length_a   1.000
_cell.length_b   1.000
_cell.length_c   1.000
_cell.angle_alpha   90.00
_cell.angle_beta   90.00
_cell.angle_gamma   90.00
#
_symmetry.space_group_name_H-M   'P 1'
#
loop_
_entity.id
_entity.type
_entity.pdbx_description
1 polymer ?
#
loop_
_entity_poly.entity_id
_entity_poly.type
_entity_poly.pdbx_seq_one_letter_code
_entity_poly.pdbx_strand_id
1 'polypeptide(L)'
;MPRSPHSALRQELVSRYDDVSPLSPRRADTTRTRTPAARLRRIPDLMPIENEQDWIVALKEKKDEEKTLTAGEILQFQEQCLREHNKYREKHGVRPLVLKKPLCRIAQEWAGHLAEIETLNKHKHSAYGENLFRGKGTIFTAEDVMKDWYDEGETYDFSKPVFHDSNSHFTQIIWKDTRYLGVGIQIANNHTYVVCNYHPAGNIIGNFANQVLPIKPLTQITDKAISDAKDQVYRDEFANACLEVHNKYRIKHGCPPLILSALLNKHATEWAQVRS
;
A
#
# COMPACT_ATOMS: atom_id res chain seq x y z
N MET A 1 12.17 45.82 44.83
CA MET A 1 10.79 45.29 44.79
C MET A 1 10.79 44.06 43.87
N PRO A 2 10.23 42.92 44.27
CA PRO A 2 11.01 41.86 44.90
C PRO A 2 11.22 40.58 44.06
N ARG A 3 12.11 39.73 44.59
CA ARG A 3 12.56 38.41 44.12
C ARG A 3 11.69 37.27 44.67
N SER A 4 11.52 36.22 43.83
CA SER A 4 11.50 34.77 44.16
C SER A 4 10.32 34.21 45.00
N PRO A 5 10.24 32.89 45.27
CA PRO A 5 10.07 31.71 44.39
C PRO A 5 8.89 30.81 44.87
N HIS A 6 8.54 29.73 44.15
CA HIS A 6 7.99 28.47 44.71
C HIS A 6 7.67 27.54 43.52
N SER A 7 7.84 26.23 43.53
CA SER A 7 8.63 25.28 44.30
C SER A 7 8.43 23.93 43.61
N ALA A 8 9.49 23.14 43.50
CA ALA A 8 9.45 21.75 43.07
C ALA A 8 8.59 20.87 43.99
N LEU A 9 7.81 19.96 43.40
CA LEU A 9 7.28 18.71 43.97
C LEU A 9 7.23 17.72 42.78
N ARG A 10 8.19 16.81 42.57
CA ARG A 10 8.59 15.59 43.31
C ARG A 10 7.48 14.52 43.38
N GLN A 11 7.83 13.36 42.79
CA GLN A 11 7.46 11.98 43.17
C GLN A 11 6.09 11.44 42.72
N GLU A 12 6.10 10.43 41.83
CA GLU A 12 6.13 8.98 42.08
C GLU A 12 4.73 8.42 42.40
N LEU A 13 4.15 7.70 41.45
CA LEU A 13 3.11 6.69 41.70
C LEU A 13 3.44 5.46 40.84
N VAL A 14 4.31 4.62 41.40
CA VAL A 14 4.45 3.21 41.07
C VAL A 14 3.94 2.42 42.28
N SER A 15 3.30 1.29 41.99
CA SER A 15 2.99 0.17 42.89
C SER A 15 1.72 0.27 43.75
N ARG A 16 0.90 -0.79 43.59
CA ARG A 16 -0.12 -1.40 44.47
C ARG A 16 -1.20 -1.98 43.54
N TYR A 17 -1.38 -3.29 43.35
CA TYR A 17 -1.40 -4.39 44.31
C TYR A 17 -1.02 -5.70 43.61
N ASP A 18 -0.07 -6.42 44.20
CA ASP A 18 -0.07 -7.88 44.19
C ASP A 18 -1.02 -8.36 45.32
N ASP A 19 -1.51 -9.59 45.15
CA ASP A 19 -1.84 -10.58 46.20
C ASP A 19 -3.29 -11.10 46.16
N VAL A 20 -3.49 -12.22 45.43
CA VAL A 20 -4.18 -13.40 46.00
C VAL A 20 -3.61 -14.67 45.34
N SER A 21 -2.86 -15.45 46.10
CA SER A 21 -2.39 -16.81 45.76
C SER A 21 -3.32 -17.90 46.37
N PRO A 22 -3.18 -19.18 45.94
CA PRO A 22 -4.29 -20.13 45.76
C PRO A 22 -4.50 -21.08 46.94
N LEU A 23 -5.75 -21.54 47.14
CA LEU A 23 -6.06 -22.62 48.07
C LEU A 23 -6.10 -23.99 47.37
N SER A 24 -5.40 -24.92 48.01
CA SER A 24 -5.14 -26.33 47.65
C SER A 24 -6.25 -27.31 48.08
N PRO A 25 -6.20 -28.61 47.67
CA PRO A 25 -7.37 -29.46 47.42
C PRO A 25 -7.69 -30.47 48.54
N ARG A 26 -8.89 -31.07 48.50
CA ARG A 26 -9.23 -32.31 49.25
C ARG A 26 -9.97 -33.36 48.38
N ARG A 27 -9.62 -34.61 48.66
CA ARG A 27 -9.89 -35.92 48.02
C ARG A 27 -11.36 -36.41 48.12
N ALA A 28 -11.85 -37.09 47.07
CA ALA A 28 -12.29 -38.52 46.92
C ALA A 28 -13.41 -39.00 47.89
N ASP A 29 -14.44 -39.79 47.56
CA ASP A 29 -14.61 -40.99 46.71
C ASP A 29 -16.15 -41.32 46.74
N THR A 30 -16.91 -41.81 45.76
CA THR A 30 -17.07 -43.24 45.36
C THR A 30 -18.32 -43.42 44.45
N THR A 31 -18.21 -44.32 43.44
CA THR A 31 -19.22 -45.23 42.80
C THR A 31 -20.54 -44.66 42.23
N ARG A 32 -21.07 -45.00 41.03
CA ARG A 32 -21.24 -46.31 40.35
C ARG A 32 -21.86 -46.14 38.92
N THR A 33 -21.23 -46.79 37.93
CA THR A 33 -21.71 -47.37 36.63
C THR A 33 -23.00 -46.88 35.90
N ARG A 34 -22.86 -46.56 34.59
CA ARG A 34 -23.57 -47.20 33.43
C ARG A 34 -23.13 -46.55 32.09
N THR A 35 -22.51 -47.33 31.19
CA THR A 35 -22.52 -47.08 29.72
C THR A 35 -23.89 -47.52 29.17
N PRO A 36 -24.45 -46.98 28.05
CA PRO A 36 -23.84 -47.10 26.71
C PRO A 36 -24.20 -46.01 25.66
N ALA A 37 -23.69 -46.23 24.44
CA ALA A 37 -24.13 -45.74 23.13
C ALA A 37 -23.57 -44.39 22.63
N ALA A 38 -22.68 -44.51 21.63
CA ALA A 38 -22.26 -43.43 20.76
C ALA A 38 -23.49 -42.79 20.08
N ARG A 39 -23.68 -41.50 20.36
CA ARG A 39 -24.70 -40.66 19.75
C ARG A 39 -24.31 -40.45 18.28
N LEU A 40 -25.03 -41.10 17.36
CA LEU A 40 -25.10 -40.67 15.96
C LEU A 40 -25.29 -39.15 15.95
N ARG A 41 -24.35 -38.42 15.34
CA ARG A 41 -24.47 -36.97 15.18
C ARG A 41 -25.75 -36.74 14.39
N ARG A 42 -26.78 -36.22 15.07
CA ARG A 42 -27.99 -35.75 14.41
C ARG A 42 -27.55 -34.74 13.35
N ILE A 43 -28.02 -34.93 12.13
CA ILE A 43 -28.17 -33.84 11.17
C ILE A 43 -28.90 -32.73 11.95
N PRO A 44 -28.40 -31.47 11.96
CA PRO A 44 -29.10 -30.40 12.67
C PRO A 44 -30.54 -30.38 12.19
N ASP A 45 -31.48 -30.49 13.13
CA ASP A 45 -32.90 -30.34 12.83
C ASP A 45 -33.04 -29.03 12.05
N LEU A 46 -33.58 -29.13 10.82
CA LEU A 46 -33.98 -27.98 10.03
C LEU A 46 -34.85 -27.11 10.93
N MET A 47 -34.35 -25.92 11.27
CA MET A 47 -35.12 -24.97 12.07
C MET A 47 -36.47 -24.71 11.36
N PRO A 48 -37.59 -24.67 12.09
CA PRO A 48 -38.89 -24.36 11.51
C PRO A 48 -38.82 -23.00 10.82
N ILE A 49 -39.25 -22.95 9.56
CA ILE A 49 -39.35 -21.70 8.78
C ILE A 49 -40.51 -20.91 9.37
N GLU A 50 -40.24 -20.09 10.37
CA GLU A 50 -41.17 -19.10 10.88
C GLU A 50 -40.65 -17.72 10.47
N ASN A 51 -41.40 -17.08 9.56
CA ASN A 51 -41.28 -15.70 9.10
C ASN A 51 -40.37 -15.41 7.87
N GLU A 52 -41.04 -14.97 6.79
CA GLU A 52 -40.42 -14.50 5.54
C GLU A 52 -39.50 -13.27 5.79
N GLN A 53 -39.85 -12.44 6.78
CA GLN A 53 -39.06 -11.28 7.15
C GLN A 53 -37.70 -11.65 7.75
N ASP A 54 -37.60 -12.78 8.45
CA ASP A 54 -36.37 -13.16 9.16
C ASP A 54 -35.30 -13.67 8.18
N TRP A 55 -35.70 -14.31 7.07
CA TRP A 55 -34.75 -14.62 6.00
C TRP A 55 -34.36 -13.38 5.19
N ILE A 56 -35.28 -12.42 4.96
CA ILE A 56 -34.95 -11.16 4.30
C ILE A 56 -33.96 -10.37 5.15
N VAL A 57 -34.14 -10.35 6.47
CA VAL A 57 -33.22 -9.72 7.43
C VAL A 57 -31.90 -10.47 7.45
N ALA A 58 -31.88 -11.80 7.60
CA ALA A 58 -30.64 -12.57 7.60
C ALA A 58 -29.89 -12.50 6.24
N LEU A 59 -30.59 -12.37 5.12
CA LEU A 59 -29.98 -12.12 3.81
C LEU A 59 -29.52 -10.67 3.65
N LYS A 60 -30.21 -9.68 4.24
CA LYS A 60 -29.73 -8.30 4.32
C LYS A 60 -28.48 -8.23 5.20
N GLU A 61 -28.48 -8.83 6.38
CA GLU A 61 -27.33 -8.92 7.28
C GLU A 61 -26.14 -9.65 6.63
N LYS A 62 -26.38 -10.71 5.83
CA LYS A 62 -25.33 -11.35 5.00
C LYS A 62 -24.89 -10.50 3.80
N LYS A 63 -25.74 -9.63 3.28
CA LYS A 63 -25.42 -8.69 2.19
C LYS A 63 -24.70 -7.44 2.72
N ASP A 64 -24.95 -7.10 3.98
CA ASP A 64 -24.37 -6.02 4.76
C ASP A 64 -23.16 -6.52 5.60
N GLU A 65 -22.71 -7.77 5.43
CA GLU A 65 -21.40 -8.24 5.88
C GLU A 65 -20.33 -7.49 5.06
N GLU A 66 -20.08 -6.26 5.49
CA GLU A 66 -19.19 -5.30 4.89
C GLU A 66 -17.79 -5.90 4.85
N LYS A 67 -17.25 -6.06 3.63
CA LYS A 67 -15.93 -6.66 3.45
C LYS A 67 -14.88 -5.78 4.14
N THR A 68 -14.47 -6.20 5.33
CA THR A 68 -13.38 -5.59 6.07
C THR A 68 -12.06 -6.16 5.56
N LEU A 69 -11.14 -5.29 5.13
CA LEU A 69 -9.81 -5.71 4.67
C LEU A 69 -8.97 -6.17 5.85
N THR A 70 -8.27 -7.28 5.68
CA THR A 70 -7.25 -7.74 6.64
C THR A 70 -6.00 -6.86 6.58
N ALA A 71 -5.19 -6.85 7.64
CA ALA A 71 -3.92 -6.13 7.65
C ALA A 71 -2.96 -6.59 6.53
N GLY A 72 -3.03 -7.87 6.14
CA GLY A 72 -2.25 -8.42 5.03
C GLY A 72 -2.68 -7.88 3.67
N GLU A 73 -3.99 -7.81 3.41
CA GLU A 73 -4.53 -7.22 2.18
C GLU A 73 -4.21 -5.72 2.08
N ILE A 74 -4.30 -4.99 3.19
CA ILE A 74 -3.91 -3.57 3.25
C ILE A 74 -2.43 -3.42 2.89
N LEU A 75 -1.54 -4.21 3.50
CA LEU A 75 -0.10 -4.14 3.20
C LEU A 75 0.19 -4.45 1.73
N GLN A 76 -0.47 -5.47 1.18
CA GLN A 76 -0.33 -5.84 -0.23
C GLN A 76 -0.79 -4.69 -1.16
N PHE A 77 -1.91 -4.04 -0.83
CA PHE A 77 -2.41 -2.89 -1.57
C PHE A 77 -1.42 -1.71 -1.50
N GLN A 78 -0.85 -1.41 -0.33
CA GLN A 78 0.16 -0.36 -0.18
C GLN A 78 1.40 -0.61 -1.06
N GLU A 79 1.88 -1.86 -1.13
CA GLU A 79 2.99 -2.23 -2.00
C GLU A 79 2.63 -2.16 -3.49
N GLN A 80 1.40 -2.53 -3.87
CA GLN A 80 0.91 -2.38 -5.24
C GLN A 80 0.85 -0.90 -5.64
N CYS A 81 0.29 -0.03 -4.80
CA CYS A 81 0.29 1.41 -5.02
C CYS A 81 1.70 1.95 -5.21
N LEU A 82 2.66 1.55 -4.35
CA LEU A 82 4.05 1.97 -4.50
C LEU A 82 4.65 1.58 -5.86
N ARG A 83 4.39 0.34 -6.31
CA ARG A 83 4.87 -0.14 -7.62
C ARG A 83 4.30 0.67 -8.77
N GLU A 84 2.99 0.91 -8.77
CA GLU A 84 2.34 1.68 -9.83
C GLU A 84 2.80 3.14 -9.85
N HIS A 85 2.94 3.78 -8.68
CA HIS A 85 3.56 5.13 -8.60
C HIS A 85 4.94 5.14 -9.25
N ASN A 86 5.79 4.18 -8.90
CA ASN A 86 7.17 4.14 -9.38
C ASN A 86 7.26 3.83 -10.87
N LYS A 87 6.37 3.00 -11.41
CA LYS A 87 6.20 2.77 -12.86
C LYS A 87 5.88 4.06 -13.61
N TYR A 88 4.96 4.88 -13.09
CA TYR A 88 4.65 6.17 -13.71
C TYR A 88 5.79 7.18 -13.55
N ARG A 89 6.35 7.30 -12.35
CA ARG A 89 7.47 8.22 -12.06
C ARG A 89 8.71 7.95 -12.91
N GLU A 90 9.00 6.68 -13.20
CA GLU A 90 10.08 6.29 -14.11
C GLU A 90 9.89 6.87 -15.52
N LYS A 91 8.66 6.86 -16.05
CA LYS A 91 8.35 7.46 -17.37
C LYS A 91 8.72 8.94 -17.44
N HIS A 92 8.63 9.66 -16.33
CA HIS A 92 8.96 11.08 -16.23
C HIS A 92 10.39 11.35 -15.76
N GLY A 93 11.22 10.30 -15.58
CA GLY A 93 12.60 10.42 -15.14
C GLY A 93 12.75 11.00 -13.73
N VAL A 94 11.72 10.87 -12.87
CA VAL A 94 11.77 11.33 -11.49
C VAL A 94 12.04 10.17 -10.53
N ARG A 95 12.65 10.48 -9.38
CA ARG A 95 13.08 9.45 -8.42
C ARG A 95 11.91 8.58 -7.91
N PRO A 96 12.11 7.28 -7.71
CA PRO A 96 11.09 6.43 -7.10
C PRO A 96 10.79 6.87 -5.67
N LEU A 97 9.53 6.70 -5.26
CA LEU A 97 9.07 6.89 -3.89
C LEU A 97 9.45 5.70 -3.02
N VAL A 98 9.47 5.94 -1.71
CA VAL A 98 9.65 4.94 -0.67
C VAL A 98 8.44 4.95 0.26
N LEU A 99 7.81 3.80 0.44
CA LEU A 99 6.69 3.65 1.37
C LEU A 99 7.17 3.84 2.83
N LYS A 100 6.42 4.62 3.62
CA LYS A 100 6.74 4.88 5.03
C LYS A 100 5.57 4.51 5.92
N LYS A 101 5.80 3.56 6.85
CA LYS A 101 4.78 3.08 7.80
C LYS A 101 4.05 4.20 8.56
N PRO A 102 4.72 5.26 9.08
CA PRO A 102 4.02 6.35 9.76
C PRO A 102 3.05 7.11 8.83
N LEU A 103 3.43 7.34 7.57
CA LEU A 103 2.53 7.99 6.60
C LEU A 103 1.37 7.06 6.20
N CYS A 104 1.62 5.75 6.05
CA CYS A 104 0.54 4.79 5.80
C CYS A 104 -0.49 4.76 6.94
N ARG A 105 -0.04 4.87 8.19
CA ARG A 105 -0.95 4.93 9.34
C ARG A 105 -1.88 6.14 9.25
N ILE A 106 -1.33 7.31 8.97
CA ILE A 106 -2.11 8.55 8.81
C ILE A 106 -3.09 8.44 7.64
N ALA A 107 -2.64 7.91 6.50
CA ALA A 107 -3.49 7.69 5.34
C ALA A 107 -4.61 6.68 5.63
N GLN A 108 -4.33 5.62 6.40
CA GLN A 108 -5.33 4.61 6.78
C GLN A 108 -6.37 5.17 7.77
N GLU A 109 -5.93 5.94 8.77
CA GLU A 109 -6.82 6.64 9.69
C GLU A 109 -7.75 7.60 8.92
N TRP A 110 -7.21 8.31 7.92
CA TRP A 110 -8.03 9.20 7.08
C TRP A 110 -8.98 8.44 6.14
N ALA A 111 -8.55 7.33 5.54
CA ALA A 111 -9.43 6.48 4.72
C ALA A 111 -10.63 5.97 5.54
N GLY A 112 -10.40 5.59 6.80
CA GLY A 112 -11.46 5.25 7.76
C GLY A 112 -12.41 6.42 8.00
N HIS A 113 -11.87 7.61 8.29
CA HIS A 113 -12.69 8.80 8.49
C HIS A 113 -13.55 9.16 7.27
N LEU A 114 -12.99 9.10 6.05
CA LEU A 114 -13.72 9.37 4.81
C LEU A 114 -14.87 8.37 4.57
N ALA A 115 -14.67 7.12 4.97
CA ALA A 115 -15.70 6.10 4.95
C ALA A 115 -16.83 6.40 5.94
N GLU A 116 -16.50 6.84 7.16
CA GLU A 116 -17.50 7.22 8.18
C GLU A 116 -18.38 8.40 7.74
N ILE A 117 -17.80 9.39 7.05
CA ILE A 117 -18.53 10.59 6.58
C ILE A 117 -19.08 10.45 5.16
N GLU A 118 -18.81 9.33 4.50
CA GLU A 118 -19.23 8.97 3.13
C GLU A 118 -18.92 10.03 2.04
N THR A 119 -17.83 10.78 2.19
CA THR A 119 -17.45 11.84 1.26
C THR A 119 -15.94 11.98 1.13
N LEU A 120 -15.48 12.69 0.09
CA LEU A 120 -14.07 13.05 -0.08
C LEU A 120 -13.83 14.47 0.42
N ASN A 121 -13.15 14.59 1.54
CA ASN A 121 -12.70 15.87 2.08
C ASN A 121 -11.18 15.84 2.28
N LYS A 122 -10.50 16.87 1.76
CA LYS A 122 -9.07 17.00 1.99
C LYS A 122 -8.75 17.15 3.48
N HIS A 123 -7.66 16.57 3.93
CA HIS A 123 -7.20 16.71 5.32
C HIS A 123 -6.69 18.14 5.57
N LYS A 124 -7.58 19.05 6.02
CA LYS A 124 -7.37 20.52 6.10
C LYS A 124 -6.13 20.99 6.86
N HIS A 125 -5.51 20.14 7.69
CA HIS A 125 -4.30 20.46 8.46
C HIS A 125 -3.17 19.44 8.27
N SER A 126 -3.16 18.70 7.16
CA SER A 126 -2.06 17.80 6.85
C SER A 126 -0.86 18.59 6.30
N ALA A 127 0.33 18.30 6.82
CA ALA A 127 1.59 18.81 6.24
C ALA A 127 2.04 18.01 5.00
N TYR A 128 1.26 17.00 4.60
CA TYR A 128 1.55 16.10 3.49
C TYR A 128 0.73 16.49 2.26
N GLY A 129 1.27 16.21 1.07
CA GLY A 129 0.45 16.17 -0.14
C GLY A 129 -0.56 15.04 -0.04
N GLU A 130 -1.68 15.14 -0.74
CA GLU A 130 -2.79 14.19 -0.61
C GLU A 130 -3.51 13.97 -1.95
N ASN A 131 -3.68 12.69 -2.31
CA ASN A 131 -4.62 12.26 -3.34
C ASN A 131 -5.71 11.41 -2.68
N LEU A 132 -6.95 11.64 -3.10
CA LEU A 132 -8.14 10.96 -2.57
C LEU A 132 -8.90 10.29 -3.70
N PHE A 133 -9.40 9.09 -3.45
CA PHE A 133 -10.23 8.35 -4.39
C PHE A 133 -11.44 7.78 -3.67
N ARG A 134 -12.58 7.82 -4.35
CA ARG A 134 -13.82 7.18 -3.93
C ARG A 134 -14.47 6.55 -5.15
N GLY A 135 -14.67 5.24 -5.12
CA GLY A 135 -15.36 4.50 -6.17
C GLY A 135 -16.48 3.65 -5.60
N LYS A 136 -17.63 3.59 -6.29
CA LYS A 136 -18.77 2.74 -5.91
C LYS A 136 -18.71 1.39 -6.62
N GLY A 137 -19.05 0.31 -5.93
CA GLY A 137 -19.17 -1.02 -6.52
C GLY A 137 -17.95 -1.91 -6.28
N THR A 138 -17.43 -2.54 -7.34
CA THR A 138 -16.33 -3.51 -7.28
C THR A 138 -15.13 -2.99 -6.50
N ILE A 139 -14.44 -3.89 -5.81
CA ILE A 139 -13.18 -3.58 -5.11
C ILE A 139 -12.17 -3.07 -6.15
N PHE A 140 -11.75 -1.82 -6.01
CA PHE A 140 -10.78 -1.20 -6.92
C PHE A 140 -9.37 -1.70 -6.60
N THR A 141 -8.64 -2.10 -7.63
CA THR A 141 -7.22 -2.45 -7.49
C THR A 141 -6.38 -1.19 -7.37
N ALA A 142 -5.14 -1.33 -6.90
CA ALA A 142 -4.20 -0.21 -6.89
C ALA A 142 -3.93 0.33 -8.31
N GLU A 143 -3.93 -0.55 -9.33
CA GLU A 143 -3.75 -0.14 -10.72
C GLU A 143 -4.90 0.72 -11.21
N ASP A 144 -6.15 0.36 -10.90
CA ASP A 144 -7.34 1.14 -11.28
C ASP A 144 -7.25 2.57 -10.72
N VAL A 145 -6.94 2.70 -9.42
CA VAL A 145 -6.84 4.00 -8.75
C VAL A 145 -5.66 4.82 -9.26
N MET A 146 -4.49 4.21 -9.45
CA MET A 146 -3.34 4.95 -9.97
C MET A 146 -3.53 5.37 -11.42
N LYS A 147 -4.21 4.55 -12.23
CA LYS A 147 -4.53 4.88 -13.62
C LYS A 147 -5.50 6.06 -13.67
N ASP A 148 -6.58 6.04 -12.89
CA ASP A 148 -7.55 7.14 -12.79
C ASP A 148 -6.87 8.49 -12.52
N TRP A 149 -6.01 8.54 -11.50
CA TRP A 149 -5.25 9.75 -11.17
C TRP A 149 -4.19 10.13 -12.20
N TYR A 150 -3.52 9.15 -12.83
CA TYR A 150 -2.45 9.42 -13.78
C TYR A 150 -2.99 9.89 -15.14
N ASP A 151 -4.13 9.38 -15.58
CA ASP A 151 -4.78 9.74 -16.85
C ASP A 151 -5.21 11.21 -16.87
N GLU A 152 -5.37 11.86 -15.71
CA GLU A 152 -5.52 13.31 -15.64
C GLU A 152 -4.40 14.04 -16.41
N GLY A 153 -3.19 13.47 -16.47
CA GLY A 153 -2.04 14.04 -17.18
C GLY A 153 -2.22 14.16 -18.70
N GLU A 154 -3.19 13.47 -19.30
CA GLU A 154 -3.45 13.54 -20.75
C GLU A 154 -3.79 14.96 -21.23
N THR A 155 -4.39 15.77 -20.36
CA THR A 155 -4.78 17.16 -20.66
C THR A 155 -3.81 18.19 -20.10
N TYR A 156 -2.70 17.77 -19.49
CA TYR A 156 -1.75 18.68 -18.85
C TYR A 156 -0.83 19.38 -19.88
N ASP A 157 -0.89 20.72 -19.92
CA ASP A 157 -0.03 21.52 -20.80
C ASP A 157 1.35 21.77 -20.16
N PHE A 158 2.34 20.95 -20.51
CA PHE A 158 3.72 21.11 -20.05
C PHE A 158 4.39 22.42 -20.52
N SER A 159 3.85 23.09 -21.54
CA SER A 159 4.35 24.41 -21.99
C SER A 159 3.85 25.55 -21.11
N LYS A 160 2.76 25.31 -20.36
CA LYS A 160 2.16 26.24 -19.40
C LYS A 160 1.94 25.54 -18.05
N PRO A 161 3.03 25.17 -17.35
CA PRO A 161 2.94 24.35 -16.16
C PRO A 161 2.36 25.15 -14.98
N VAL A 162 1.06 24.99 -14.75
CA VAL A 162 0.32 25.64 -13.68
C VAL A 162 -0.52 24.63 -12.90
N PHE A 163 -1.04 25.05 -11.75
CA PHE A 163 -1.96 24.23 -10.97
C PHE A 163 -3.36 24.26 -11.60
N HIS A 164 -3.94 23.07 -11.77
CA HIS A 164 -5.34 22.86 -12.08
C HIS A 164 -5.87 21.71 -11.22
N ASP A 165 -7.07 21.87 -10.66
CA ASP A 165 -7.68 20.82 -9.84
C ASP A 165 -7.85 19.52 -10.62
N SER A 166 -8.19 19.60 -11.92
CA SER A 166 -8.38 18.48 -12.84
C SER A 166 -7.12 17.64 -13.12
N ASN A 167 -5.93 18.16 -12.80
CA ASN A 167 -4.65 17.48 -13.01
C ASN A 167 -3.86 17.35 -11.71
N SER A 168 -4.50 17.65 -10.58
CA SER A 168 -3.82 17.77 -9.30
C SER A 168 -3.36 16.41 -8.77
N HIS A 169 -4.07 15.31 -9.08
CA HIS A 169 -3.62 13.99 -8.67
C HIS A 169 -2.43 13.54 -9.51
N PHE A 170 -2.49 13.74 -10.84
CA PHE A 170 -1.38 13.43 -11.75
C PHE A 170 -0.10 14.16 -11.35
N THR A 171 -0.17 15.48 -11.18
CA THR A 171 0.99 16.32 -10.85
C THR A 171 1.61 15.93 -9.50
N GLN A 172 0.80 15.50 -8.53
CA GLN A 172 1.29 14.97 -7.26
C GLN A 172 2.02 13.62 -7.41
N ILE A 173 1.50 12.69 -8.23
CA ILE A 173 2.14 11.38 -8.48
C ILE A 173 3.56 11.57 -9.00
N ILE A 174 3.75 12.47 -9.98
CA ILE A 174 5.03 12.66 -10.66
C ILE A 174 5.88 13.80 -10.09
N TRP A 175 5.45 14.40 -8.96
CA TRP A 175 6.17 15.52 -8.36
C TRP A 175 7.62 15.14 -8.05
N LYS A 176 8.56 15.82 -8.71
CA LYS A 176 9.98 15.47 -8.70
C LYS A 176 10.57 15.40 -7.30
N ASP A 177 10.19 16.31 -6.41
CA ASP A 177 10.77 16.39 -5.07
C ASP A 177 10.12 15.55 -3.98
N THR A 178 8.98 14.93 -4.26
CA THR A 178 8.39 13.94 -3.34
C THR A 178 9.32 12.74 -3.18
N ARG A 179 9.43 12.22 -1.96
CA ARG A 179 10.30 11.08 -1.61
C ARG A 179 9.55 9.93 -0.97
N TYR A 180 8.55 10.24 -0.18
CA TYR A 180 7.88 9.28 0.68
C TYR A 180 6.40 9.22 0.37
N LEU A 181 5.87 8.00 0.44
CA LEU A 181 4.49 7.66 0.20
C LEU A 181 3.90 6.99 1.45
N GLY A 182 2.67 7.35 1.80
CA GLY A 182 1.79 6.57 2.67
C GLY A 182 0.51 6.25 1.93
N VAL A 183 -0.04 5.05 2.14
CA VAL A 183 -1.26 4.60 1.47
C VAL A 183 -2.21 4.02 2.52
N GLY A 184 -3.48 4.41 2.44
CA GLY A 184 -4.58 3.87 3.21
C GLY A 184 -5.72 3.46 2.30
N ILE A 185 -6.44 2.39 2.68
CA ILE A 185 -7.60 1.89 1.95
C ILE A 185 -8.69 1.45 2.93
N GLN A 186 -9.92 1.89 2.71
CA GLN A 186 -11.09 1.45 3.45
C GLN A 186 -12.20 1.07 2.47
N ILE A 187 -12.91 -0.02 2.75
CA ILE A 187 -14.14 -0.39 2.05
C ILE A 187 -15.27 -0.20 3.03
N ALA A 188 -16.26 0.60 2.64
CA ALA A 188 -17.49 0.78 3.42
C ALA A 188 -18.67 1.19 2.55
N ASN A 189 -19.88 0.75 2.89
CA ASN A 189 -21.15 1.11 2.25
C ASN A 189 -21.10 0.95 0.72
N ASN A 190 -20.52 -0.16 0.24
CA ASN A 190 -20.30 -0.46 -1.18
C ASN A 190 -19.45 0.60 -1.92
N HIS A 191 -18.56 1.28 -1.19
CA HIS A 191 -17.56 2.19 -1.72
C HIS A 191 -16.16 1.78 -1.28
N THR A 192 -15.17 2.05 -2.13
CA THR A 192 -13.74 1.99 -1.79
C THR A 192 -13.21 3.40 -1.64
N TYR A 193 -12.54 3.67 -0.53
CA TYR A 193 -11.87 4.93 -0.21
C TYR A 193 -10.37 4.68 -0.19
N VAL A 194 -9.61 5.42 -0.99
CA VAL A 194 -8.14 5.33 -1.01
C VAL A 194 -7.55 6.70 -0.75
N VAL A 195 -6.55 6.73 0.13
CA VAL A 195 -5.82 7.93 0.51
C VAL A 195 -4.34 7.69 0.25
N CYS A 196 -3.69 8.59 -0.48
CA CYS A 196 -2.23 8.60 -0.65
C CYS A 196 -1.64 9.90 -0.08
N ASN A 197 -0.75 9.77 0.89
CA ASN A 197 -0.03 10.90 1.49
C ASN A 197 1.40 10.99 0.96
N TYR A 198 1.85 12.19 0.66
CA TYR A 198 3.13 12.47 0.01
C TYR A 198 4.02 13.39 0.84
N HIS A 199 5.31 13.05 0.96
CA HIS A 199 6.28 13.91 1.65
C HIS A 199 7.63 14.00 0.92
N PRO A 200 8.20 15.20 0.72
CA PRO A 200 7.57 16.53 0.78
C PRO A 200 6.27 16.62 -0.04
N ALA A 201 5.40 17.56 0.32
CA ALA A 201 4.14 17.78 -0.39
C ALA A 201 4.41 18.27 -1.83
N GLY A 202 3.57 17.84 -2.76
CA GLY A 202 3.57 18.35 -4.13
C GLY A 202 2.63 19.53 -4.31
N ASN A 203 2.37 19.86 -5.58
CA ASN A 203 1.40 20.88 -6.00
C ASN A 203 1.63 22.26 -5.39
N ILE A 204 2.88 22.60 -5.12
CA ILE A 204 3.27 23.92 -4.62
C ILE A 204 3.16 24.93 -5.77
N ILE A 205 2.26 25.89 -5.63
CA ILE A 205 2.04 26.97 -6.60
C ILE A 205 3.37 27.68 -6.88
N GLY A 206 3.68 27.87 -8.17
CA GLY A 206 4.93 28.48 -8.63
C GLY A 206 6.07 27.50 -8.93
N ASN A 207 5.97 26.23 -8.52
CA ASN A 207 7.07 25.27 -8.67
C ASN A 207 6.88 24.24 -9.80
N PHE A 208 5.72 24.20 -10.46
CA PHE A 208 5.32 23.16 -11.41
C PHE A 208 6.33 22.93 -12.54
N ALA A 209 6.87 24.00 -13.14
CA ALA A 209 7.79 23.90 -14.28
C ALA A 209 9.01 22.99 -14.03
N ASN A 210 9.53 22.98 -12.79
CA ASN A 210 10.70 22.19 -12.43
C ASN A 210 10.34 20.86 -11.75
N GLN A 211 9.06 20.66 -11.42
CA GLN A 211 8.58 19.55 -10.60
C GLN A 211 7.75 18.53 -11.38
N VAL A 212 7.09 18.97 -12.45
CA VAL A 212 6.21 18.16 -13.29
C VAL A 212 6.86 18.05 -14.67
N LEU A 213 7.69 17.01 -14.84
CA LEU A 213 8.46 16.82 -16.07
C LEU A 213 7.62 16.09 -17.11
N PRO A 214 7.78 16.36 -18.42
CA PRO A 214 7.16 15.54 -19.46
C PRO A 214 7.73 14.11 -19.45
N ILE A 215 7.05 13.19 -20.14
CA ILE A 215 7.58 11.85 -20.35
C ILE A 215 8.96 11.95 -21.00
N LYS A 216 9.94 11.23 -20.45
CA LYS A 216 11.28 11.13 -21.02
C LYS A 216 11.12 10.63 -22.46
N PRO A 217 11.57 11.39 -23.48
CA PRO A 217 11.59 10.87 -24.84
C PRO A 217 12.37 9.57 -24.81
N LEU A 218 11.77 8.48 -25.33
CA LEU A 218 12.53 7.28 -25.62
C LEU A 218 13.63 7.72 -26.57
N THR A 219 14.87 7.80 -26.06
CA THR A 219 16.03 8.01 -26.92
C THR A 219 16.00 6.80 -27.84
N GLN A 220 15.73 7.01 -29.13
CA GLN A 220 15.75 5.91 -30.09
C GLN A 220 17.09 5.22 -29.93
N ILE A 221 17.07 4.00 -29.41
CA ILE A 221 18.29 3.22 -29.24
C ILE A 221 18.69 2.89 -30.66
N THR A 222 19.69 3.61 -31.18
CA THR A 222 20.17 3.38 -32.54
C THR A 222 20.68 1.95 -32.65
N ASP A 223 20.52 1.33 -33.81
CA ASP A 223 21.02 -0.04 -34.05
C ASP A 223 22.50 -0.18 -33.69
N LYS A 224 23.26 0.92 -33.83
CA LYS A 224 24.64 1.04 -33.37
C LYS A 224 24.76 0.94 -31.84
N ALA A 225 23.96 1.66 -31.06
CA ALA A 225 23.98 1.55 -29.60
C ALA A 225 23.52 0.17 -29.10
N ILE A 226 22.62 -0.52 -29.84
CA ILE A 226 22.26 -1.92 -29.59
C ILE A 226 23.42 -2.85 -29.91
N SER A 227 24.12 -2.64 -31.03
CA SER A 227 25.29 -3.42 -31.45
C SER A 227 26.46 -3.24 -30.48
N ASP A 228 26.79 -2.01 -30.12
CA ASP A 228 27.88 -1.67 -29.20
C ASP A 228 27.59 -2.25 -27.79
N ALA A 229 26.34 -2.21 -27.34
CA ALA A 229 25.94 -2.81 -26.07
C ALA A 229 25.88 -4.35 -26.14
N LYS A 230 25.53 -4.95 -27.29
CA LYS A 230 25.65 -6.41 -27.50
C LYS A 230 27.13 -6.83 -27.40
N ASP A 231 28.01 -6.15 -28.13
CA ASP A 231 29.45 -6.44 -28.13
C ASP A 231 30.08 -6.26 -26.74
N GLN A 232 29.62 -5.27 -25.97
CA GLN A 232 30.09 -5.06 -24.60
C GLN A 232 29.57 -6.13 -23.63
N VAL A 233 28.32 -6.55 -23.76
CA VAL A 233 27.73 -7.60 -22.91
C VAL A 233 28.32 -8.98 -23.20
N TYR A 234 28.69 -9.29 -24.44
CA TYR A 234 29.41 -10.52 -24.76
C TYR A 234 30.86 -10.53 -24.23
N ARG A 235 31.45 -9.37 -23.91
CA ARG A 235 32.78 -9.25 -23.30
C ARG A 235 32.76 -9.13 -21.77
N ASP A 236 31.59 -8.96 -21.15
CA ASP A 236 31.46 -8.85 -19.70
C ASP A 236 31.41 -10.25 -19.07
N GLU A 237 32.58 -10.72 -18.59
CA GLU A 237 32.73 -12.02 -17.94
C GLU A 237 31.80 -12.17 -16.72
N PHE A 238 31.55 -11.08 -15.99
CA PHE A 238 30.70 -11.12 -14.80
C PHE A 238 29.22 -11.29 -15.16
N ALA A 239 28.75 -10.56 -16.18
CA ALA A 239 27.38 -10.70 -16.67
C ALA A 239 27.11 -12.11 -17.22
N ASN A 240 28.07 -12.70 -17.94
CA ASN A 240 27.98 -14.07 -18.44
C ASN A 240 27.99 -15.09 -17.30
N ALA A 241 28.87 -14.95 -16.31
CA ALA A 241 28.89 -15.81 -15.13
C ALA A 241 27.55 -15.75 -14.35
N CYS A 242 26.97 -14.56 -14.22
CA CYS A 242 25.64 -14.40 -13.62
C CYS A 242 24.55 -15.12 -14.42
N LEU A 243 24.56 -15.01 -15.75
CA LEU A 243 23.60 -15.69 -16.63
C LEU A 243 23.71 -17.21 -16.50
N GLU A 244 24.94 -17.74 -16.54
CA GLU A 244 25.20 -19.19 -16.44
C GLU A 244 24.67 -19.78 -15.13
N VAL A 245 24.95 -19.11 -14.01
CA VAL A 245 24.46 -19.54 -12.70
C VAL A 245 22.94 -19.54 -12.67
N HIS A 246 22.28 -18.49 -13.16
CA HIS A 246 20.81 -18.43 -13.20
C HIS A 246 20.22 -19.52 -14.09
N ASN A 247 20.78 -19.74 -15.27
CA ASN A 247 20.29 -20.76 -16.20
C ASN A 247 20.49 -22.19 -15.65
N LYS A 248 21.57 -22.44 -14.92
CA LYS A 248 21.78 -23.72 -14.21
C LYS A 248 20.63 -24.01 -13.23
N TYR A 249 20.21 -23.02 -12.45
CA TYR A 249 19.06 -23.19 -11.54
C TYR A 249 17.75 -23.33 -12.31
N ARG A 250 17.52 -22.53 -13.35
CA ARG A 250 16.28 -22.58 -14.16
C ARG A 250 16.09 -23.95 -14.80
N ILE A 251 17.14 -24.54 -15.36
CA ILE A 251 17.10 -25.89 -15.94
C ILE A 251 16.73 -26.93 -14.86
N LYS A 252 17.31 -26.83 -13.65
CA LYS A 252 16.97 -27.71 -12.53
C LYS A 252 15.49 -27.62 -12.14
N HIS A 253 14.86 -26.48 -12.39
CA HIS A 253 13.45 -26.21 -12.09
C HIS A 253 12.54 -26.24 -13.34
N GLY A 254 12.99 -26.80 -14.47
CA GLY A 254 12.18 -26.94 -15.69
C GLY A 254 11.81 -25.61 -16.36
N CYS A 255 12.49 -24.51 -16.01
CA CYS A 255 12.24 -23.19 -16.55
C CYS A 255 13.11 -22.93 -17.79
N PRO A 256 12.59 -22.27 -18.84
CA PRO A 256 13.37 -21.93 -20.03
C PRO A 256 14.59 -21.06 -19.70
N PRO A 257 15.74 -21.22 -20.38
CA PRO A 257 16.92 -20.39 -20.12
C PRO A 257 16.65 -18.92 -20.46
N LEU A 258 17.28 -18.03 -19.70
CA LEU A 258 17.36 -16.61 -19.97
C LEU A 258 18.45 -16.33 -21.00
N ILE A 259 18.34 -15.17 -21.63
CA ILE A 259 19.38 -14.56 -22.46
C ILE A 259 19.72 -13.19 -21.89
N LEU A 260 20.97 -12.76 -22.03
CA LEU A 260 21.34 -11.39 -21.67
C LEU A 260 20.69 -10.40 -22.64
N SER A 261 20.20 -9.29 -22.10
CA SER A 261 19.68 -8.17 -22.87
C SER A 261 20.61 -6.98 -22.72
N ALA A 262 21.14 -6.51 -23.84
CA ALA A 262 22.02 -5.35 -23.90
C ALA A 262 21.40 -4.10 -23.25
N LEU A 263 20.09 -3.91 -23.43
CA LEU A 263 19.35 -2.80 -22.84
C LEU A 263 19.23 -2.92 -21.31
N LEU A 264 18.90 -4.12 -20.81
CA LEU A 264 18.75 -4.35 -19.37
C LEU A 264 20.09 -4.24 -18.64
N ASN A 265 21.18 -4.74 -19.26
CA ASN A 265 22.52 -4.61 -18.69
C ASN A 265 22.95 -3.13 -18.65
N LYS A 266 22.69 -2.36 -19.72
CA LYS A 266 22.96 -0.92 -19.71
C LYS A 266 22.23 -0.20 -18.59
N HIS A 267 20.94 -0.48 -18.41
CA HIS A 267 20.15 0.09 -17.31
C HIS A 267 20.71 -0.30 -15.94
N ALA A 268 21.12 -1.56 -15.76
CA ALA A 268 21.71 -2.03 -14.51
C ALA A 268 23.04 -1.30 -14.19
N THR A 269 23.89 -1.09 -15.19
CA THR A 269 25.17 -0.37 -15.04
C THR A 269 24.95 1.11 -14.73
N GLU A 270 24.05 1.78 -15.46
CA GLU A 270 23.69 3.18 -15.18
C GLU A 270 23.14 3.33 -13.75
N TRP A 271 22.29 2.41 -13.32
CA TRP A 271 21.76 2.40 -11.96
C TRP A 271 22.86 2.26 -10.89
N ALA A 272 23.88 1.42 -11.14
CA ALA A 272 25.00 1.21 -10.23
C ALA A 272 25.88 2.48 -10.11
N GLN A 273 26.14 3.18 -11.21
CA GLN A 273 26.99 4.38 -11.25
C GLN A 273 26.33 5.62 -10.64
N VAL A 274 25.00 5.73 -10.68
CA VAL A 274 24.26 6.86 -10.09
C VAL A 274 24.27 6.85 -8.55
N ARG A 275 24.72 5.76 -7.92
CA ARG A 275 24.71 5.56 -6.47
C ARG A 275 26.10 5.34 -5.83
N SER A 276 27.18 5.40 -6.62
CA SER A 276 28.58 5.41 -6.15
C SER A 276 29.06 6.84 -5.93
#